data_AF-A0A3D0DNI3-F1
#
_entry.id   AF-A0A3D0DNI3-F1
#
_cell.length_a   1.000
_cell.length_b   1.000
_cell.length_c   1.000
_cell.angle_alpha   90.00
_cell.angle_beta   90.00
_cell.angle_gamma   90.00
#
_symmetry.space_group_name_H-M   'P 1'
#
loop_
_entity.id
_entity.type
_entity.pdbx_description
1 polymer ?
#
loop_
_entity_poly.entity_id
_entity_poly.type
_entity_poly.pdbx_seq_one_letter_code
_entity_poly.pdbx_strand_id
1 'polypeptide(L)'
;MEDKRYAVLIDSDNISSKYIGVILDEMTKYGVVTYKRIYGDWTSTQANKWKKELMENSITPIQQFRNTVGKNATDSTLIIDAMDILYTESVDGFCIVSSDGDFTRLASRLRESGMHVIGMGENKTPRSFRAACTVFTDLELLLDQSVDDASSKNEGKSKLKKKAENVISQKIIENDIIEIITENDNKGRETGLGEIGSRLQKKYSDFDVRNYGYSSLSTFIDETAAFDVKKKESTVFVALHSDKDMKKRVKKFAVDVVAEAGTKGIEMGQLGQKIHDEFPSFNVKEFGYATLSKFIYGIKDLKVETSGNNKKIVYIR
;
A
#
# COMPACT_ATOMS: atom_id res chain seq x y z
N MET A 1 11.74 26.63 -4.70
CA MET A 1 10.48 26.44 -3.94
C MET A 1 10.91 26.35 -2.50
N GLU A 2 10.35 27.16 -1.61
CA GLU A 2 10.73 27.14 -0.19
C GLU A 2 10.29 25.80 0.42
N ASP A 3 11.16 25.16 1.20
CA ASP A 3 10.82 23.89 1.83
C ASP A 3 9.70 24.09 2.86
N LYS A 4 8.68 23.23 2.80
CA LYS A 4 7.57 23.26 3.75
C LYS A 4 8.07 22.98 5.17
N ARG A 5 7.53 23.70 6.15
CA ARG A 5 7.91 23.60 7.56
C ARG A 5 6.89 22.75 8.33
N TYR A 6 7.37 21.83 9.15
CA TYR A 6 6.52 20.91 9.91
C TYR A 6 6.82 20.93 11.40
N ALA A 7 5.75 20.84 12.20
CA ALA A 7 5.84 20.51 13.61
C ALA A 7 5.63 19.01 13.85
N VAL A 8 6.64 18.32 14.39
CA VAL A 8 6.56 16.91 14.79
C VAL A 8 6.26 16.84 16.29
N LEU A 9 5.09 16.30 16.63
CA LEU A 9 4.54 16.22 17.97
C LEU A 9 4.36 14.74 18.34
N ILE A 10 5.12 14.27 19.32
CA ILE A 10 5.22 12.85 19.65
C ILE A 10 4.59 12.57 21.02
N ASP A 11 3.66 11.63 21.05
CA ASP A 11 3.08 11.10 22.27
C ASP A 11 3.93 9.94 22.81
N SER A 12 4.72 10.20 23.86
CA SER A 12 5.61 9.19 24.43
C SER A 12 4.91 8.13 25.27
N ASP A 13 3.65 8.36 25.64
CA ASP A 13 2.87 7.40 26.42
C ASP A 13 2.30 6.30 25.52
N ASN A 14 2.07 6.60 24.24
CA ASN A 14 1.50 5.68 23.27
C ASN A 14 2.51 5.05 22.31
N ILE A 15 3.64 5.72 22.07
CA ILE A 15 4.66 5.31 21.09
C ILE A 15 5.95 4.85 21.79
N SER A 16 6.71 3.95 21.15
CA SER A 16 8.01 3.49 21.65
C SER A 16 9.17 4.29 21.04
N SER A 17 10.22 4.53 21.82
CA SER A 17 11.42 5.27 21.40
C SER A 17 12.14 4.67 20.19
N LYS A 18 11.96 3.36 19.96
CA LYS A 18 12.52 2.63 18.80
C LYS A 18 12.12 3.23 17.45
N TYR A 19 11.01 3.97 17.37
CA TYR A 19 10.51 4.52 16.12
C TYR A 19 11.09 5.90 15.77
N ILE A 20 11.84 6.57 16.67
CA ILE A 20 12.32 7.94 16.44
C ILE A 20 13.10 8.09 15.13
N GLY A 21 14.02 7.18 14.85
CA GLY A 21 14.80 7.22 13.60
C GLY A 21 13.90 7.20 12.38
N VAL A 22 13.03 6.20 12.28
CA VAL A 22 12.13 6.05 11.12
C VAL A 22 11.09 7.16 11.00
N ILE A 23 10.63 7.74 12.11
CA ILE A 23 9.73 8.91 12.10
C ILE A 23 10.43 10.11 11.45
N LEU A 24 11.64 10.43 11.90
CA LEU A 24 12.39 11.58 11.40
C LEU A 24 12.84 11.38 9.96
N ASP A 25 13.26 10.17 9.60
CA ASP A 25 13.61 9.81 8.23
C ASP A 25 12.39 9.93 7.29
N GLU A 26 11.21 9.47 7.70
CA GLU A 26 9.98 9.63 6.91
C GLU A 26 9.63 11.11 6.69
N MET A 27 9.83 11.96 7.71
CA MET A 27 9.54 13.39 7.61
C MET A 27 10.38 14.13 6.56
N THR A 28 11.57 13.61 6.21
CA THR A 28 12.43 14.20 5.16
C THR A 28 11.76 14.24 3.79
N LYS A 29 10.76 13.39 3.53
CA LYS A 29 10.00 13.35 2.28
C LYS A 29 9.06 14.56 2.12
N TYR A 30 8.71 15.22 3.22
CA TYR A 30 7.67 16.25 3.22
C TYR A 30 8.22 17.66 3.34
N GLY A 31 9.30 17.85 4.09
CA GLY A 31 9.93 19.14 4.28
C GLY A 31 10.82 19.21 5.53
N VAL A 32 11.06 20.42 6.01
CA VAL A 32 11.93 20.70 7.15
C VAL A 32 11.14 20.63 8.45
N VAL A 33 11.62 19.84 9.40
CA VAL A 33 11.02 19.77 10.74
C VAL A 33 11.54 20.92 11.61
N THR A 34 10.68 21.90 11.89
CA THR A 34 11.01 23.11 12.67
C THR A 34 10.72 22.94 14.16
N TYR A 35 9.66 22.20 14.52
CA TYR A 35 9.38 21.81 15.90
C TYR A 35 9.57 20.30 16.05
N LYS A 36 10.37 19.88 17.03
CA LYS A 36 10.52 18.49 17.45
C LYS A 36 10.17 18.41 18.92
N ARG A 37 8.93 18.07 19.23
CA ARG A 37 8.43 18.04 20.61
C ARG A 37 7.91 16.66 20.95
N ILE A 38 8.19 16.23 22.16
CA ILE A 38 7.69 14.98 22.70
C ILE A 38 7.04 15.25 24.05
N TYR A 39 5.88 14.64 24.30
CA TYR A 39 5.05 14.92 25.45
C TYR A 39 4.97 13.67 26.34
N GLY A 40 5.14 13.87 27.64
CA GLY A 40 5.02 12.80 28.62
C GLY A 40 5.47 13.20 30.02
N ASP A 41 5.41 12.22 30.91
CA ASP A 41 5.93 12.35 32.27
C ASP A 41 7.37 11.84 32.36
N TRP A 42 8.34 12.76 32.27
CA TRP A 42 9.78 12.44 32.28
C TRP A 42 10.32 12.06 33.66
N THR A 43 9.47 12.08 34.71
CA THR A 43 9.84 11.53 36.03
C THR A 43 9.70 10.01 36.10
N SER A 44 9.01 9.41 35.13
CA SER A 44 8.82 7.96 35.05
C SER A 44 10.13 7.23 34.72
N THR A 45 10.32 6.03 35.28
CA THR A 45 11.49 5.17 34.95
C THR A 45 11.53 4.77 33.46
N GLN A 46 10.38 4.77 32.79
CA GLN A 46 10.28 4.50 31.34
C GLN A 46 10.90 5.62 30.49
N ALA A 47 10.99 6.84 31.02
CA ALA A 47 11.61 8.00 30.36
C ALA A 47 13.09 7.79 30.05
N ASN A 48 13.78 6.90 30.78
CA ASN A 48 15.20 6.60 30.54
C ASN A 48 15.45 6.03 29.14
N LYS A 49 14.47 5.34 28.55
CA LYS A 49 14.55 4.80 27.17
C LYS A 49 14.45 5.86 26.09
N TRP A 50 14.15 7.10 26.44
CA TRP A 50 14.08 8.22 25.52
C TRP A 50 15.32 9.11 25.61
N LYS A 51 16.02 9.10 26.75
CA LYS A 51 17.09 10.07 27.04
C LYS A 51 18.12 10.15 25.90
N LYS A 52 18.56 9.00 25.39
CA LYS A 52 19.55 8.94 24.31
C LYS A 52 18.97 9.54 23.02
N GLU A 53 17.80 9.08 22.63
CA GLU A 53 17.09 9.44 21.40
C GLU A 53 16.76 10.94 21.37
N LEU A 54 16.36 11.53 22.50
CA LEU A 54 16.05 12.96 22.60
C LEU A 54 17.29 13.82 22.40
N MET A 55 18.41 13.45 23.04
CA MET A 55 19.68 14.17 22.92
C MET A 55 20.25 14.07 21.51
N GLU A 56 20.31 12.86 20.95
CA GLU A 56 20.91 12.62 19.62
C GLU A 56 20.10 13.28 18.49
N ASN A 57 18.78 13.41 18.65
CA ASN A 57 17.90 13.94 17.60
C ASN A 57 17.42 15.39 17.83
N SER A 58 17.92 16.04 18.90
CA SER A 58 17.51 17.40 19.31
C SER A 58 15.98 17.54 19.47
N ILE A 59 15.36 16.56 20.13
CA ILE A 59 13.93 16.56 20.42
C ILE A 59 13.71 17.21 21.79
N THR A 60 12.82 18.19 21.85
CA THR A 60 12.49 18.93 23.07
C THR A 60 11.45 18.16 23.90
N PRO A 61 11.79 17.70 25.13
CA PRO A 61 10.81 17.10 26.02
C PRO A 61 9.91 18.16 26.65
N ILE A 62 8.60 17.96 26.54
CA ILE A 62 7.57 18.73 27.22
C ILE A 62 7.07 17.91 28.40
N GLN A 63 7.36 18.36 29.61
CA GLN A 63 6.97 17.68 30.84
C GLN A 63 5.48 17.91 31.13
N GLN A 64 4.77 16.82 31.38
CA GLN A 64 3.44 16.85 31.96
C GLN A 64 3.33 15.84 33.10
N PHE A 65 3.10 16.33 34.32
CA PHE A 65 2.89 15.45 35.47
C PHE A 65 1.55 14.72 35.37
N ARG A 66 1.55 13.43 35.68
CA ARG A 66 0.32 12.65 35.80
C ARG A 66 -0.37 12.95 37.13
N ASN A 67 -1.43 13.76 37.11
CA ASN A 67 -2.24 14.05 38.29
C ASN A 67 -3.09 12.85 38.76
N THR A 68 -3.40 11.91 37.86
CA THR A 68 -4.11 10.66 38.16
C THR A 68 -3.72 9.63 37.10
N VAL A 69 -3.47 8.38 37.50
CA VAL A 69 -3.14 7.30 36.56
C VAL A 69 -4.33 7.06 35.63
N GLY A 70 -4.08 7.04 34.31
CA GLY A 70 -5.09 6.77 33.28
C GLY A 70 -5.92 7.97 32.82
N LYS A 71 -5.46 9.22 33.07
CA LYS A 71 -6.05 10.44 32.48
C LYS A 71 -5.19 11.01 31.36
N ASN A 72 -5.84 11.62 30.38
CA ASN A 72 -5.30 12.18 29.13
C ASN A 72 -4.58 13.54 29.33
N ALA A 73 -3.76 13.67 30.39
CA ALA A 73 -3.06 14.91 30.70
C ALA A 73 -1.98 15.23 29.65
N THR A 74 -1.23 14.20 29.24
CA THR A 74 -0.24 14.28 28.16
C THR A 74 -0.90 14.74 26.86
N ASP A 75 -2.01 14.10 26.49
CA ASP A 75 -2.75 14.41 25.25
C ASP A 75 -3.28 15.83 25.24
N SER A 76 -3.85 16.29 26.38
CA SER A 76 -4.33 17.66 26.53
C SER A 76 -3.20 18.67 26.33
N THR A 77 -2.01 18.38 26.84
CA THR A 77 -0.82 19.24 26.70
C THR A 77 -0.36 19.29 25.25
N LEU A 78 -0.30 18.14 24.58
CA LEU A 78 0.03 18.06 23.15
C LEU A 78 -0.97 18.86 22.31
N ILE A 79 -2.28 18.70 22.58
CA ILE A 79 -3.35 19.41 21.86
C ILE A 79 -3.23 20.92 22.04
N ILE A 80 -3.04 21.40 23.27
CA ILE A 80 -2.87 22.83 23.55
C ILE A 80 -1.68 23.38 22.77
N ASP A 81 -0.53 22.70 22.87
CA ASP A 81 0.69 23.17 22.23
C ASP A 81 0.62 23.11 20.69
N ALA A 82 -0.07 22.11 20.13
CA ALA A 82 -0.36 22.04 18.70
C ALA A 82 -1.21 23.24 18.23
N MET A 83 -2.20 23.65 19.02
CA MET A 83 -3.02 24.83 18.71
C MET A 83 -2.22 26.12 18.85
N ASP A 84 -1.36 26.25 19.85
CA ASP A 84 -0.48 27.40 20.00
C ASP A 84 0.45 27.53 18.79
N ILE A 85 1.09 26.44 18.37
CA ILE A 85 1.92 26.40 17.14
C ILE A 85 1.09 26.80 15.92
N LEU A 86 -0.14 26.29 15.77
CA LEU A 86 -1.02 26.63 14.65
C LEU A 86 -1.23 28.15 14.55
N TYR A 87 -1.50 28.81 15.67
CA TYR A 87 -1.75 30.26 15.70
C TYR A 87 -0.49 31.11 15.59
N THR A 88 0.70 30.53 15.64
CA THR A 88 1.94 31.26 15.28
C THR A 88 2.12 31.44 13.78
N GLU A 89 1.37 30.70 12.95
CA GLU A 89 1.49 30.68 11.47
C GLU A 89 2.93 30.38 10.98
N SER A 90 3.71 29.65 11.78
CA SER A 90 5.12 29.37 11.53
C SER A 90 5.39 28.04 10.81
N VAL A 91 4.34 27.24 10.57
CA VAL A 91 4.42 25.91 9.95
C VAL A 91 3.37 25.73 8.87
N ASP A 92 3.67 24.87 7.90
CA ASP A 92 2.79 24.48 6.79
C ASP A 92 2.06 23.15 7.08
N GLY A 93 2.47 22.46 8.14
CA GLY A 93 1.90 21.18 8.50
C GLY A 93 2.33 20.64 9.86
N PHE A 94 1.67 19.57 10.26
CA PHE A 94 1.86 18.89 11.53
C PHE A 94 2.06 17.40 11.29
N CYS A 95 2.97 16.80 12.04
CA CYS A 95 3.10 15.36 12.18
C CYS A 95 2.69 14.97 13.60
N ILE A 96 1.57 14.28 13.75
CA ILE A 96 1.07 13.77 15.03
C ILE A 96 1.48 12.30 15.12
N VAL A 97 2.34 11.97 16.08
CA VAL A 97 2.82 10.61 16.30
C VAL A 97 2.13 10.01 17.52
N SER A 98 1.07 9.24 17.30
CA SER A 98 0.32 8.49 18.31
C SER A 98 -0.52 7.38 17.66
N SER A 99 -0.88 6.35 18.41
CA SER A 99 -1.89 5.36 18.02
C SER A 99 -3.23 5.56 18.75
N ASP A 100 -3.38 6.65 19.50
CA ASP A 100 -4.62 6.98 20.21
C ASP A 100 -5.66 7.62 19.25
N GLY A 101 -6.89 7.13 19.33
CA GLY A 101 -8.02 7.67 18.57
C GLY A 101 -8.45 9.06 19.02
N ASP A 102 -8.11 9.49 20.24
CA ASP A 102 -8.52 10.79 20.80
C ASP A 102 -7.93 11.99 20.04
N PHE A 103 -6.84 11.80 19.30
CA PHE A 103 -6.26 12.82 18.41
C PHE A 103 -7.04 13.05 17.11
N THR A 104 -8.11 12.27 16.85
CA THR A 104 -8.97 12.44 15.65
C THR A 104 -9.46 13.89 15.50
N ARG A 105 -9.94 14.52 16.59
CA ARG A 105 -10.46 15.89 16.50
C ARG A 105 -9.36 16.92 16.26
N LEU A 106 -8.16 16.72 16.83
CA LEU A 106 -7.01 17.58 16.59
C LEU A 106 -6.63 17.53 15.10
N ALA A 107 -6.48 16.34 14.53
CA ALA A 107 -6.13 16.17 13.11
C ALA A 107 -7.15 16.85 12.17
N SER A 108 -8.45 16.63 12.40
CA SER A 108 -9.51 17.29 11.63
C SER A 108 -9.43 18.81 11.76
N ARG A 109 -9.27 19.35 12.98
CA ARG A 109 -9.21 20.79 13.22
C ARG A 109 -8.00 21.45 12.55
N LEU A 110 -6.85 20.78 12.52
CA LEU A 110 -5.66 21.26 11.82
C LEU A 110 -5.88 21.29 10.30
N ARG A 111 -6.51 20.25 9.72
CA ARG A 111 -6.88 20.22 8.30
C ARG A 111 -7.91 21.27 7.93
N GLU A 112 -8.90 21.51 8.78
CA GLU A 112 -9.88 22.59 8.61
C GLU A 112 -9.20 23.97 8.54
N SER A 113 -8.05 24.12 9.20
CA SER A 113 -7.17 25.30 9.10
C SER A 113 -6.24 25.29 7.87
N GLY A 114 -6.39 24.34 6.96
CA GLY A 114 -5.58 24.24 5.74
C GLY A 114 -4.19 23.62 5.95
N MET A 115 -3.90 23.08 7.13
CA MET A 115 -2.60 22.46 7.40
C MET A 115 -2.48 21.09 6.73
N HIS A 116 -1.27 20.75 6.30
CA HIS A 116 -0.94 19.39 5.91
C HIS A 116 -0.74 18.53 7.17
N VAL A 117 -1.59 17.52 7.40
CA VAL A 117 -1.54 16.70 8.62
C VAL A 117 -1.05 15.29 8.28
N ILE A 118 0.12 14.95 8.81
CA ILE A 118 0.71 13.62 8.73
C ILE A 118 0.42 12.91 10.05
N GLY A 119 -0.26 11.78 10.02
CA GLY A 119 -0.40 10.89 11.17
C GLY A 119 0.64 9.79 11.10
N MET A 120 1.25 9.45 12.23
CA MET A 120 2.10 8.26 12.33
C MET A 120 1.73 7.47 13.57
N GLY A 121 1.48 6.17 13.41
CA GLY A 121 1.11 5.30 14.52
C GLY A 121 1.30 3.83 14.19
N GLU A 122 1.08 2.97 15.18
CA GLU A 122 1.20 1.52 15.01
C GLU A 122 -0.04 0.95 14.31
N ASN A 123 0.03 -0.33 13.89
CA ASN A 123 -1.06 -0.98 13.16
C ASN A 123 -2.43 -0.93 13.88
N LYS A 124 -2.41 -0.99 15.21
CA LYS A 124 -3.58 -0.88 16.07
C LYS A 124 -4.34 0.46 15.98
N THR A 125 -3.77 1.49 15.36
CA THR A 125 -4.36 2.83 15.32
C THR A 125 -5.75 2.81 14.69
N PRO A 126 -6.79 3.40 15.34
CA PRO A 126 -8.15 3.40 14.83
C PRO A 126 -8.29 4.11 13.47
N ARG A 127 -9.16 3.56 12.61
CA ARG A 127 -9.43 4.12 11.28
C ARG A 127 -9.97 5.56 11.32
N SER A 128 -10.66 5.96 12.39
CA SER A 128 -11.14 7.32 12.58
C SER A 128 -9.99 8.33 12.60
N PHE A 129 -8.89 8.03 13.30
CA PHE A 129 -7.74 8.91 13.37
C PHE A 129 -6.95 8.89 12.05
N ARG A 130 -6.76 7.71 11.47
CA ARG A 130 -6.12 7.54 10.16
C ARG A 130 -6.79 8.40 9.08
N ALA A 131 -8.12 8.29 8.95
CA ALA A 131 -8.93 9.04 7.98
C ALA A 131 -8.99 10.56 8.27
N ALA A 132 -8.79 10.97 9.53
CA ALA A 132 -8.73 12.37 9.90
C ALA A 132 -7.43 13.05 9.46
N CYS A 133 -6.36 12.31 9.15
CA CYS A 133 -5.10 12.87 8.64
C CYS A 133 -5.16 13.14 7.12
N THR A 134 -4.23 13.96 6.59
CA THR A 134 -4.01 14.08 5.14
C THR A 134 -3.31 12.84 4.61
N VAL A 135 -2.28 12.38 5.33
CA VAL A 135 -1.59 11.12 5.09
C VAL A 135 -1.40 10.43 6.44
N PHE A 136 -1.53 9.11 6.48
CA PHE A 136 -1.23 8.31 7.66
C PHE A 136 -0.21 7.23 7.32
N THR A 137 0.87 7.16 8.10
CA THR A 137 1.96 6.21 7.89
C THR A 137 2.05 5.24 9.06
N ASP A 138 2.13 3.94 8.77
CA ASP A 138 2.27 2.89 9.78
C ASP A 138 3.73 2.73 10.21
N LEU A 139 4.00 2.92 11.50
CA LEU A 139 5.34 2.87 12.07
C LEU A 139 5.97 1.47 12.01
N GLU A 140 5.17 0.41 12.07
CA GLU A 140 5.68 -0.96 11.98
C GLU A 140 6.20 -1.24 10.57
N LEU A 141 5.49 -0.74 9.54
CA LEU A 141 5.94 -0.87 8.14
C LEU A 141 7.22 -0.08 7.87
N LEU A 142 7.36 1.12 8.45
CA LEU A 142 8.59 1.90 8.33
C LEU A 142 9.78 1.19 8.96
N LEU A 143 9.56 0.62 10.15
CA LEU A 143 10.60 -0.09 10.87
C LEU A 143 11.03 -1.35 10.12
N ASP A 144 10.08 -2.17 9.65
CA ASP A 144 10.37 -3.37 8.86
C ASP A 144 11.17 -3.02 7.60
N GLN A 145 10.79 -1.96 6.87
CA GLN A 145 11.54 -1.50 5.71
C GLN A 145 12.97 -1.08 6.07
N SER A 146 13.15 -0.32 7.15
CA SER A 146 14.49 0.13 7.58
C SER A 146 15.43 -1.04 7.90
N VAL A 147 14.87 -2.14 8.43
CA VAL A 147 15.61 -3.38 8.74
C VAL A 147 15.95 -4.15 7.46
N ASP A 148 15.03 -4.22 6.51
CA ASP A 148 15.25 -4.87 5.21
C ASP A 148 16.32 -4.13 4.37
N ASP A 149 16.28 -2.80 4.37
CA ASP A 149 17.28 -1.97 3.68
C ASP A 149 18.69 -2.14 4.31
N ALA A 150 18.78 -2.24 5.65
CA ALA A 150 20.04 -2.47 6.35
C ALA A 150 20.60 -3.91 6.18
N SER A 151 19.74 -4.89 5.88
CA SER A 151 20.09 -6.31 5.80
C SER A 151 20.24 -6.87 4.39
N SER A 152 20.22 -6.02 3.36
CA SER A 152 20.41 -6.37 1.95
C SER A 152 21.84 -6.83 1.61
N LYS A 153 22.20 -8.00 2.14
CA LYS A 153 23.25 -8.91 1.66
C LYS A 153 22.80 -10.37 1.51
N ASN A 154 21.53 -10.72 1.73
CA ASN A 154 21.03 -12.05 1.40
C ASN A 154 19.61 -12.00 0.82
N GLU A 155 19.50 -12.43 -0.44
CA GLU A 155 18.25 -12.78 -1.09
C GLU A 155 17.53 -13.90 -0.31
N GLY A 156 16.20 -13.78 -0.20
CA GLY A 156 15.35 -14.94 0.08
C GLY A 156 14.21 -14.70 1.06
N LYS A 157 13.04 -14.36 0.51
CA LYS A 157 11.68 -14.56 1.08
C LYS A 157 11.43 -13.96 2.46
N SER A 158 10.84 -12.76 2.45
CA SER A 158 10.19 -12.13 3.61
C SER A 158 9.26 -13.10 4.32
N LYS A 159 9.44 -13.21 5.64
CA LYS A 159 8.59 -13.92 6.60
C LYS A 159 7.13 -13.45 6.50
N LEU A 160 6.22 -14.34 6.89
CA LEU A 160 4.76 -14.14 6.90
C LEU A 160 4.38 -12.75 7.45
N LYS A 161 3.88 -11.89 6.57
CA LYS A 161 3.37 -10.55 6.91
C LYS A 161 2.13 -10.71 7.78
N LYS A 162 2.15 -10.14 8.99
CA LYS A 162 0.92 -9.96 9.79
C LYS A 162 -0.09 -9.22 8.93
N LYS A 163 -1.31 -9.76 8.84
CA LYS A 163 -2.40 -9.13 8.12
C LYS A 163 -2.68 -7.79 8.81
N ALA A 164 -2.49 -6.67 8.10
CA ALA A 164 -2.73 -5.35 8.66
C ALA A 164 -4.19 -5.26 9.14
N GLU A 165 -4.38 -5.00 10.44
CA GLU A 165 -5.69 -4.74 11.03
C GLU A 165 -6.12 -3.32 10.64
N ASN A 166 -7.42 -3.10 10.42
CA ASN A 166 -8.00 -1.78 10.10
C ASN A 166 -7.64 -1.13 8.74
N VAL A 167 -7.00 -1.83 7.80
CA VAL A 167 -6.66 -1.29 6.46
C VAL A 167 -7.75 -1.60 5.42
N ILE A 168 -7.87 -0.75 4.39
CA ILE A 168 -8.73 -0.97 3.22
C ILE A 168 -8.36 -2.30 2.55
N SER A 169 -9.35 -3.11 2.14
CA SER A 169 -9.03 -4.37 1.47
C SER A 169 -8.42 -4.14 0.08
N GLN A 170 -7.48 -5.00 -0.31
CA GLN A 170 -6.82 -4.94 -1.62
C GLN A 170 -7.82 -4.89 -2.78
N LYS A 171 -8.91 -5.66 -2.71
CA LYS A 171 -9.97 -5.67 -3.73
C LYS A 171 -10.66 -4.31 -3.92
N ILE A 172 -10.84 -3.53 -2.85
CA ILE A 172 -11.40 -2.18 -2.94
C ILE A 172 -10.40 -1.25 -3.66
N ILE A 173 -9.11 -1.36 -3.33
CA ILE A 173 -8.05 -0.60 -4.02
C ILE A 173 -8.01 -0.95 -5.51
N GLU A 174 -8.06 -2.24 -5.85
CA GLU A 174 -8.07 -2.69 -7.26
C GLU A 174 -9.28 -2.12 -8.02
N ASN A 175 -10.48 -2.19 -7.44
CA ASN A 175 -11.68 -1.61 -8.05
C ASN A 175 -11.54 -0.09 -8.28
N ASP A 176 -10.99 0.63 -7.31
CA ASP A 176 -10.76 2.07 -7.46
C ASP A 176 -9.73 2.39 -8.54
N ILE A 177 -8.69 1.57 -8.70
CA ILE A 177 -7.75 1.71 -9.81
C ILE A 177 -8.46 1.48 -11.16
N ILE A 178 -9.35 0.48 -11.24
CA ILE A 178 -10.17 0.24 -12.43
C ILE A 178 -11.05 1.46 -12.76
N GLU A 179 -11.69 2.06 -11.76
CA GLU A 179 -12.48 3.28 -11.93
C GLU A 179 -11.62 4.44 -12.45
N ILE A 180 -10.44 4.67 -11.86
CA ILE A 180 -9.49 5.72 -12.29
C ILE A 180 -9.10 5.53 -13.77
N ILE A 181 -8.78 4.30 -14.17
CA ILE A 181 -8.38 4.01 -15.56
C ILE A 181 -9.56 4.21 -16.51
N THR A 182 -10.73 3.69 -16.16
CA THR A 182 -11.95 3.79 -16.98
C THR A 182 -12.37 5.24 -17.19
N GLU A 183 -12.27 6.08 -16.16
CA GLU A 183 -12.56 7.52 -16.27
C GLU A 183 -11.61 8.25 -17.23
N ASN A 184 -10.32 7.89 -17.24
CA ASN A 184 -9.33 8.47 -18.14
C ASN A 184 -9.51 7.95 -19.58
N ASP A 185 -9.79 6.66 -19.75
CA ASP A 185 -10.07 6.04 -21.05
C ASP A 185 -11.30 6.67 -21.71
N ASN A 186 -12.37 6.92 -20.95
CA ASN A 186 -13.57 7.63 -21.41
C ASN A 186 -13.28 9.07 -21.89
N LYS A 187 -12.15 9.66 -21.46
CA LYS A 187 -11.66 10.97 -21.89
C LYS A 187 -10.56 10.86 -22.96
N GLY A 188 -10.26 9.66 -23.44
CA GLY A 188 -9.20 9.40 -24.42
C GLY A 188 -7.78 9.66 -23.88
N ARG A 189 -7.56 9.54 -22.57
CA ARG A 189 -6.28 9.78 -21.90
C ARG A 189 -5.70 8.50 -21.32
N GLU A 190 -4.39 8.32 -21.43
CA GLU A 190 -3.68 7.26 -20.70
C GLU A 190 -3.56 7.60 -19.21
N THR A 191 -3.60 6.58 -18.35
CA THR A 191 -3.48 6.74 -16.90
C THR A 191 -2.04 6.55 -16.45
N GLY A 192 -1.45 7.57 -15.82
CA GLY A 192 -0.11 7.48 -15.24
C GLY A 192 -0.09 6.80 -13.86
N LEU A 193 0.97 6.05 -13.56
CA LEU A 193 1.18 5.41 -12.25
C LEU A 193 1.15 6.43 -11.10
N GLY A 194 1.77 7.60 -11.30
CA GLY A 194 1.79 8.67 -10.29
C GLY A 194 0.40 9.29 -10.05
N GLU A 195 -0.45 9.34 -11.08
CA GLU A 195 -1.84 9.79 -10.95
C GLU A 195 -2.65 8.82 -10.10
N ILE A 196 -2.50 7.51 -10.34
CA ILE A 196 -3.14 6.46 -9.53
C ILE A 196 -2.73 6.61 -8.06
N GLY A 197 -1.43 6.67 -7.78
CA GLY A 197 -0.93 6.84 -6.41
C GLY A 197 -1.48 8.10 -5.74
N SER A 198 -1.47 9.24 -6.43
CA SER A 198 -2.00 10.50 -5.90
C SER A 198 -3.50 10.44 -5.63
N ARG A 199 -4.29 9.83 -6.52
CA ARG A 199 -5.75 9.70 -6.35
C ARG A 199 -6.10 8.75 -5.20
N LEU A 200 -5.40 7.62 -5.08
CA LEU A 200 -5.59 6.68 -3.98
C LEU A 200 -5.24 7.32 -2.64
N GLN A 201 -4.10 8.01 -2.54
CA GLN A 201 -3.70 8.70 -1.31
C GLN A 201 -4.66 9.84 -0.92
N LYS A 202 -5.25 10.54 -1.90
CA LYS A 202 -6.30 11.55 -1.65
C LYS A 202 -7.61 10.93 -1.17
N LYS A 203 -7.94 9.72 -1.62
CA LYS A 203 -9.18 9.01 -1.25
C LYS A 203 -9.04 8.29 0.08
N TYR A 204 -7.86 7.73 0.35
CA TYR A 204 -7.51 6.96 1.53
C TYR A 204 -6.17 7.48 2.07
N SER A 205 -6.23 8.24 3.16
CA SER A 205 -5.05 8.86 3.76
C SER A 205 -4.01 7.83 4.23
N ASP A 206 -4.45 6.62 4.60
CA ASP A 206 -3.64 5.49 5.04
C ASP A 206 -3.24 4.54 3.91
N PHE A 207 -3.47 4.91 2.64
CA PHE A 207 -3.08 4.06 1.52
C PHE A 207 -1.56 3.90 1.45
N ASP A 208 -1.13 2.65 1.59
CA ASP A 208 0.26 2.25 1.44
C ASP A 208 0.31 0.80 0.94
N VAL A 209 1.03 0.58 -0.15
CA VAL A 209 1.16 -0.73 -0.80
C VAL A 209 1.90 -1.77 0.05
N ARG A 210 2.69 -1.31 1.03
CA ARG A 210 3.39 -2.16 1.99
C ARG A 210 2.40 -2.94 2.86
N ASN A 211 1.21 -2.39 3.13
CA ASN A 211 0.12 -3.09 3.81
C ASN A 211 -0.35 -4.35 3.07
N TYR A 212 -0.22 -4.36 1.74
CA TYR A 212 -0.62 -5.47 0.88
C TYR A 212 0.53 -6.40 0.54
N GLY A 213 1.73 -6.10 1.03
CA GLY A 213 2.89 -6.95 0.83
C GLY A 213 3.88 -6.46 -0.22
N TYR A 214 3.65 -5.31 -0.85
CA TYR A 214 4.45 -4.83 -1.98
C TYR A 214 5.41 -3.71 -1.56
N SER A 215 6.59 -3.65 -2.19
CA SER A 215 7.59 -2.62 -1.93
C SER A 215 7.31 -1.29 -2.64
N SER A 216 6.53 -1.33 -3.72
CA SER A 216 6.19 -0.14 -4.51
C SER A 216 4.84 -0.28 -5.20
N LEU A 217 4.24 0.86 -5.57
CA LEU A 217 3.00 0.87 -6.35
C LEU A 217 3.19 0.23 -7.71
N SER A 218 4.37 0.38 -8.32
CA SER A 218 4.69 -0.28 -9.57
C SER A 218 4.64 -1.80 -9.42
N THR A 219 5.23 -2.35 -8.34
CA THR A 219 5.23 -3.79 -8.06
C THR A 219 3.83 -4.30 -7.74
N PHE A 220 3.05 -3.56 -6.94
CA PHE A 220 1.66 -3.89 -6.67
C PHE A 220 0.84 -4.04 -7.95
N ILE A 221 0.93 -3.07 -8.86
CA ILE A 221 0.18 -3.10 -10.11
C ILE A 221 0.68 -4.19 -11.05
N ASP A 222 2.00 -4.38 -11.17
CA ASP A 222 2.61 -5.38 -12.06
C ASP A 222 2.26 -6.82 -11.64
N GLU A 223 2.17 -7.09 -10.33
CA GLU A 223 1.75 -8.39 -9.80
C GLU A 223 0.23 -8.59 -9.76
N THR A 224 -0.56 -7.55 -10.03
CA THR A 224 -2.03 -7.64 -10.06
C THR A 224 -2.51 -8.00 -11.46
N ALA A 225 -3.19 -9.15 -11.58
CA ALA A 225 -3.60 -9.72 -12.87
C ALA A 225 -4.52 -8.81 -13.74
N ALA A 226 -5.18 -7.83 -13.14
CA ALA A 226 -6.12 -6.93 -13.83
C ALA A 226 -5.43 -5.79 -14.61
N PHE A 227 -4.14 -5.54 -14.41
CA PHE A 227 -3.46 -4.35 -14.93
C PHE A 227 -2.28 -4.69 -15.83
N ASP A 228 -2.04 -3.83 -16.82
CA ASP A 228 -0.84 -3.82 -17.65
C ASP A 228 -0.01 -2.57 -17.36
N VAL A 229 1.28 -2.76 -17.08
CA VAL A 229 2.24 -1.68 -16.91
C VAL A 229 3.01 -1.44 -18.20
N LYS A 230 2.93 -0.22 -18.75
CA LYS A 230 3.65 0.21 -19.95
C LYS A 230 4.60 1.34 -19.60
N LYS A 231 5.89 1.13 -19.82
CA LYS A 231 6.91 2.20 -19.71
C LYS A 231 7.05 2.91 -21.05
N LYS A 232 6.79 4.22 -21.09
CA LYS A 232 7.09 5.07 -22.23
C LYS A 232 8.03 6.18 -21.75
N GLU A 233 9.22 6.23 -22.32
CA GLU A 233 10.28 7.17 -21.92
C GLU A 233 10.57 7.08 -20.40
N SER A 234 10.26 8.14 -19.65
CA SER A 234 10.42 8.24 -18.19
C SER A 234 9.10 8.04 -17.41
N THR A 235 7.98 7.81 -18.09
CA THR A 235 6.66 7.74 -17.46
C THR A 235 6.11 6.32 -17.53
N VAL A 236 5.61 5.85 -16.39
CA VAL A 236 4.93 4.56 -16.27
C VAL A 236 3.43 4.80 -16.42
N PHE A 237 2.84 4.15 -17.41
CA PHE A 237 1.41 4.14 -17.66
C PHE A 237 0.81 2.80 -17.25
N VAL A 238 -0.43 2.84 -16.80
CA VAL A 238 -1.21 1.67 -16.39
C VAL A 238 -2.47 1.63 -17.23
N ALA A 239 -2.76 0.46 -17.79
CA ALA A 239 -4.00 0.19 -18.51
C ALA A 239 -4.70 -1.01 -17.89
N LEU A 240 -6.00 -1.14 -18.11
CA LEU A 240 -6.68 -2.41 -17.88
C LEU A 240 -6.11 -3.45 -18.81
N HIS A 241 -5.89 -4.65 -18.27
CA HIS A 241 -5.40 -5.78 -19.06
C HIS A 241 -6.36 -6.04 -20.22
N SER A 242 -5.90 -5.92 -21.46
CA SER A 242 -6.78 -6.01 -22.62
C SER A 242 -7.19 -7.46 -22.91
N ASP A 243 -8.43 -7.68 -23.38
CA ASP A 243 -8.88 -9.01 -23.84
C ASP A 243 -7.95 -9.63 -24.91
N LYS A 244 -7.29 -8.81 -25.74
CA LYS A 244 -6.34 -9.33 -26.74
C LYS A 244 -5.12 -10.02 -26.11
N ASP A 245 -4.68 -9.57 -24.94
CA ASP A 245 -3.59 -10.18 -24.19
C ASP A 245 -4.05 -11.39 -23.37
N MET A 246 -5.28 -11.37 -22.83
CA MET A 246 -5.90 -12.56 -22.24
C MET A 246 -5.97 -13.71 -23.25
N LYS A 247 -6.38 -13.44 -24.50
CA LYS A 247 -6.36 -14.44 -25.58
C LYS A 247 -4.97 -15.01 -25.82
N LYS A 248 -3.92 -14.20 -25.73
CA LYS A 248 -2.52 -14.62 -25.95
C LYS A 248 -1.99 -15.45 -24.77
N ARG A 249 -2.32 -15.07 -23.54
CA ARG A 249 -1.93 -15.77 -22.30
C ARG A 249 -2.64 -17.10 -22.15
N VAL A 250 -3.96 -17.14 -22.37
CA VAL A 250 -4.72 -18.40 -22.34
C VAL A 250 -4.17 -19.37 -23.40
N LYS A 251 -3.79 -18.86 -24.58
CA LYS A 251 -3.10 -19.68 -25.59
C LYS A 251 -1.76 -20.20 -25.09
N LYS A 252 -0.92 -19.34 -24.54
CA LYS A 252 0.40 -19.72 -24.02
C LYS A 252 0.30 -20.72 -22.87
N PHE A 253 -0.56 -20.46 -21.88
CA PHE A 253 -0.83 -21.37 -20.78
C PHE A 253 -1.33 -22.73 -21.26
N ALA A 254 -2.26 -22.75 -22.24
CA ALA A 254 -2.71 -24.00 -22.83
C ALA A 254 -1.56 -24.79 -23.48
N VAL A 255 -0.62 -24.11 -24.15
CA VAL A 255 0.59 -24.73 -24.72
C VAL A 255 1.51 -25.26 -23.61
N ASP A 256 1.81 -24.45 -22.61
CA ASP A 256 2.72 -24.82 -21.51
C ASP A 256 2.19 -26.03 -20.73
N VAL A 257 0.89 -26.05 -20.38
CA VAL A 257 0.24 -27.17 -19.70
C VAL A 257 0.26 -28.46 -20.52
N VAL A 258 0.08 -28.36 -21.84
CA VAL A 258 0.13 -29.53 -22.73
C VAL A 258 1.57 -30.02 -22.90
N ALA A 259 2.55 -29.09 -22.94
CA ALA A 259 3.98 -29.43 -22.99
C ALA A 259 4.44 -30.16 -21.73
N GLU A 260 4.01 -29.74 -20.55
CA GLU A 260 4.27 -30.42 -19.28
C GLU A 260 3.69 -31.84 -19.23
N ALA A 261 2.55 -32.07 -19.89
CA ALA A 261 1.93 -33.39 -19.98
C ALA A 261 2.73 -34.36 -20.90
N GLY A 262 3.66 -33.83 -21.70
CA GLY A 262 4.56 -34.60 -22.55
C GLY A 262 3.82 -35.53 -23.53
N THR A 263 4.34 -36.74 -23.73
CA THR A 263 3.81 -37.73 -24.70
C THR A 263 2.44 -38.30 -24.31
N LYS A 264 1.99 -38.10 -23.06
CA LYS A 264 0.67 -38.57 -22.62
C LYS A 264 -0.46 -37.67 -23.15
N GLY A 265 -0.14 -36.40 -23.44
CA GLY A 265 -1.15 -35.37 -23.72
C GLY A 265 -2.06 -35.10 -22.52
N ILE A 266 -2.99 -34.16 -22.70
CA ILE A 266 -3.97 -33.80 -21.66
C ILE A 266 -5.39 -33.94 -22.21
N GLU A 267 -6.31 -34.47 -21.41
CA GLU A 267 -7.71 -34.55 -21.80
C GLU A 267 -8.32 -33.14 -21.91
N MET A 268 -9.09 -32.88 -22.98
CA MET A 268 -9.67 -31.55 -23.27
C MET A 268 -10.45 -30.97 -22.08
N GLY A 269 -11.20 -31.80 -21.35
CA GLY A 269 -11.94 -31.37 -20.17
C GLY A 269 -11.04 -30.92 -19.02
N GLN A 270 -9.93 -31.64 -18.79
CA GLN A 270 -8.95 -31.28 -17.77
C GLN A 270 -8.19 -29.99 -18.13
N LEU A 271 -7.84 -29.83 -19.41
CA LEU A 271 -7.24 -28.59 -19.89
C LEU A 271 -8.19 -27.41 -19.70
N GLY A 272 -9.48 -27.60 -19.98
CA GLY A 272 -10.50 -26.58 -19.76
C GLY A 272 -10.67 -26.19 -18.30
N GLN A 273 -10.64 -27.16 -17.39
CA GLN A 273 -10.70 -26.88 -15.95
C GLN A 273 -9.49 -26.07 -15.50
N LYS A 274 -8.27 -26.49 -15.87
CA LYS A 274 -7.04 -25.75 -15.54
C LYS A 274 -7.05 -24.31 -16.09
N ILE A 275 -7.58 -24.11 -17.30
CA ILE A 275 -7.72 -22.76 -17.87
C ILE A 275 -8.71 -21.92 -17.04
N HIS A 276 -9.84 -22.48 -16.60
CA HIS A 276 -10.80 -21.75 -15.79
C HIS A 276 -10.30 -21.46 -14.37
N ASP A 277 -9.52 -22.36 -13.78
CA ASP A 277 -8.92 -22.15 -12.46
C ASP A 277 -7.89 -21.00 -12.49
N GLU A 278 -7.09 -20.92 -13.55
CA GLU A 278 -6.08 -19.86 -13.73
C GLU A 278 -6.67 -18.54 -14.26
N PHE A 279 -7.72 -18.62 -15.09
CA PHE A 279 -8.38 -17.47 -15.71
C PHE A 279 -9.91 -17.51 -15.44
N PRO A 280 -10.39 -17.14 -14.24
CA PRO A 280 -11.81 -17.21 -13.89
C PRO A 280 -12.72 -16.32 -14.74
N SER A 281 -12.19 -15.21 -15.27
CA SER A 281 -12.89 -14.29 -16.18
C SER A 281 -12.87 -14.75 -17.65
N PHE A 282 -12.21 -15.87 -17.98
CA PHE A 282 -12.10 -16.33 -19.36
C PHE A 282 -13.45 -16.83 -19.89
N ASN A 283 -13.98 -16.13 -20.89
CA ASN A 283 -15.18 -16.55 -21.63
C ASN A 283 -14.88 -16.74 -23.12
N VAL A 284 -14.87 -17.99 -23.59
CA VAL A 284 -14.50 -18.35 -24.96
C VAL A 284 -15.31 -17.62 -26.05
N LYS A 285 -16.56 -17.23 -25.74
CA LYS A 285 -17.45 -16.51 -26.66
C LYS A 285 -17.00 -15.07 -26.90
N GLU A 286 -16.49 -14.40 -25.86
CA GLU A 286 -15.94 -13.04 -25.95
C GLU A 286 -14.69 -13.01 -26.85
N PHE A 287 -13.99 -14.14 -26.99
CA PHE A 287 -12.85 -14.31 -27.88
C PHE A 287 -13.20 -14.70 -29.33
N GLY A 288 -14.48 -14.80 -29.66
CA GLY A 288 -14.99 -15.13 -30.99
C GLY A 288 -15.08 -16.63 -31.29
N TYR A 289 -15.08 -17.51 -30.27
CA TYR A 289 -15.21 -18.96 -30.47
C TYR A 289 -16.50 -19.49 -29.83
N ALA A 290 -17.18 -20.39 -30.53
CA ALA A 290 -18.43 -20.98 -30.03
C ALA A 290 -18.23 -21.96 -28.86
N THR A 291 -17.06 -22.62 -28.78
CA THR A 291 -16.73 -23.59 -27.73
C THR A 291 -15.23 -23.57 -27.41
N LEU A 292 -14.86 -24.02 -26.20
CA LEU A 292 -13.46 -24.19 -25.80
C LEU A 292 -12.70 -25.08 -26.79
N SER A 293 -13.30 -26.16 -27.27
CA SER A 293 -12.67 -27.02 -28.27
C SER A 293 -12.28 -26.23 -29.52
N LYS A 294 -13.17 -25.39 -30.07
CA LYS A 294 -12.85 -24.56 -31.26
C LYS A 294 -11.73 -23.56 -31.00
N PHE A 295 -11.65 -23.02 -29.78
CA PHE A 295 -10.54 -22.17 -29.37
C PHE A 295 -9.21 -22.93 -29.37
N ILE A 296 -9.15 -24.12 -28.77
CA ILE A 296 -7.95 -24.97 -28.73
C ILE A 296 -7.53 -25.43 -30.14
N TYR A 297 -8.47 -25.80 -31.02
CA TYR A 297 -8.18 -26.09 -32.43
C TYR A 297 -7.54 -24.90 -33.18
N GLY A 298 -7.81 -23.68 -32.74
CA GLY A 298 -7.24 -22.46 -33.30
C GLY A 298 -5.83 -22.12 -32.80
N ILE A 299 -5.24 -22.93 -31.91
CA ILE A 299 -3.88 -22.76 -31.41
C ILE A 299 -2.94 -23.52 -32.34
N LYS A 300 -2.02 -22.81 -32.99
CA LYS A 300 -1.15 -23.38 -34.03
C LYS A 300 -0.24 -24.49 -33.51
N ASP A 301 0.17 -24.40 -32.24
CA ASP A 301 1.14 -25.29 -31.60
C ASP A 301 0.50 -26.54 -30.98
N LEU A 302 -0.84 -26.67 -31.06
CA LEU A 302 -1.58 -27.79 -30.46
C LEU A 302 -2.24 -28.69 -31.52
N LYS A 303 -2.27 -29.99 -31.23
CA LYS A 303 -2.97 -31.02 -31.99
C LYS A 303 -4.00 -31.67 -31.09
N VAL A 304 -5.21 -31.89 -31.60
CA VAL A 304 -6.26 -32.62 -30.87
C VAL A 304 -6.53 -33.92 -31.59
N GLU A 305 -6.41 -35.04 -30.88
CA GLU A 305 -6.72 -36.37 -31.39
C GLU A 305 -7.89 -36.98 -30.62
N THR A 306 -8.69 -37.77 -31.32
CA THR A 306 -9.82 -38.49 -30.73
C THR A 306 -9.39 -39.92 -30.44
N SER A 307 -9.33 -40.28 -29.16
CA SER A 307 -9.07 -41.65 -28.72
C SER A 307 -10.32 -42.52 -28.91
N GLY A 308 -10.13 -43.86 -29.00
CA GLY A 308 -11.19 -44.84 -29.30
C GLY A 308 -12.42 -44.81 -28.38
N ASN A 309 -12.34 -44.16 -27.22
CA ASN A 309 -13.46 -43.92 -26.30
C ASN A 309 -14.17 -42.56 -26.52
N ASN A 310 -14.02 -41.95 -27.70
CA ASN A 310 -14.56 -40.63 -28.04
C ASN A 310 -14.02 -39.46 -27.18
N LYS A 311 -12.92 -39.70 -26.46
CA LYS A 311 -12.22 -38.70 -25.64
C LYS A 311 -11.26 -37.89 -26.51
N LYS A 312 -11.28 -36.57 -26.35
CA LYS A 312 -10.37 -35.65 -27.05
C LYS A 312 -9.13 -35.42 -26.19
N ILE A 313 -7.98 -35.80 -26.69
CA ILE A 313 -6.68 -35.57 -26.06
C ILE A 313 -5.93 -34.51 -26.85
N VAL A 314 -5.34 -33.55 -26.13
CA VAL A 314 -4.57 -32.44 -26.68
C VAL A 314 -3.09 -32.74 -26.51
N TYR A 315 -2.32 -32.58 -27.59
CA TYR A 315 -0.89 -32.80 -27.69
C TYR A 315 -0.19 -31.55 -28.22
N ILE A 316 1.09 -31.37 -27.89
CA ILE A 316 1.99 -30.43 -28.58
C ILE A 316 2.20 -30.94 -30.01
N ARG A 317 2.25 -30.02 -30.98
CA ARG A 317 2.67 -30.32 -32.35
C ARG A 317 4.16 -30.45 -32.53
#